data_AF-A0A9X1P6Q5-F1
#
_entry.id   AF-A0A9X1P6Q5-F1
#
_cell.length_a   1.000
_cell.length_b   1.000
_cell.length_c   1.000
_cell.angle_alpha   90.00
_cell.angle_beta   90.00
_cell.angle_gamma   90.00
#
_symmetry.space_group_name_H-M   'P 1'
#
loop_
_entity.id
_entity.type
_entity.pdbx_description
1 polymer ?
#
loop_
_entity_poly.entity_id
_entity_poly.type
_entity_poly.pdbx_seq_one_letter_code
_entity_poly.pdbx_strand_id
1 'polypeptide(L)'
;MRITFTGDYSDLQKKLKDLNGKWDESEPNRKVLRVQGSQMNWFETTGTLQFQGKPDLSKALENKVKFYLYPGEFEKGEDMAETLPSSTMETVNLETSSSGSSPSVQFLNDEFQNSEIIIGIVSAVGTEVDRVITPLKDRLIGFGYDVRTIRVSSLLPPINEPGQREYGRIKHYMMQGDTAREVSNNFGILACGSAKLISESRPASASKVAYIVNSLKHPDEVALLRKIYGAGFYLIGIHSDKKRRINYLTVDKGLTQVEASELIGIDEDEKVKHGQKTRDTFHLSDFYLNLGKNDDQVKNTISRFLELIFAHPYKNPTFDEFAMYMAFASSARSGDLSRQVGAVIAKGKQIIATGANEVPAAGGGHYWAEIDNETGEVNDFKGGKDYTRKEDPNTIEQNEIIESLRSSINSIEGIDTSLLDSIVEKLKNSRIKDITEFGRVVHAEMQAVLSCAKEGISCQGGTLYCTTFPCHNCAKHLLAAGIDRVIYVEPYDKSKAFDFHSEAITNEGNSSSLVSFEPFIGVGASRFLDFFSMRFGAGTKLKRKNSDGTTVDWQKETAKLRVVLLPESYLEIEKSAGQIFEKAVIGN
;
A
#
# COMPACT_ATOMS: atom_id res chain seq x y z
N MET A 1 36.20 13.59 -12.85
CA MET A 1 37.39 14.44 -13.06
C MET A 1 38.53 13.59 -13.59
N ARG A 2 39.41 14.12 -14.45
CA ARG A 2 40.71 13.49 -14.72
C ARG A 2 41.65 13.87 -13.58
N ILE A 3 42.42 12.91 -13.05
CA ILE A 3 43.37 13.15 -11.96
C ILE A 3 44.73 13.43 -12.60
N THR A 4 45.40 14.50 -12.18
CA THR A 4 46.65 14.98 -12.80
C THR A 4 47.67 15.38 -11.73
N PHE A 5 48.78 14.66 -11.65
CA PHE A 5 49.92 15.00 -10.80
C PHE A 5 51.02 15.66 -11.62
N THR A 6 51.34 16.92 -11.32
CA THR A 6 52.26 17.77 -12.09
C THR A 6 53.64 17.96 -11.46
N GLY A 7 53.97 17.19 -10.40
CA GLY A 7 55.34 17.13 -9.87
C GLY A 7 56.22 16.20 -10.70
N ASP A 8 57.51 16.12 -10.36
CA ASP A 8 58.42 15.17 -11.02
C ASP A 8 58.19 13.72 -10.55
N TYR A 9 58.83 12.78 -11.24
CA TYR A 9 58.69 11.36 -10.96
C TYR A 9 59.24 10.93 -9.58
N SER A 10 60.28 11.61 -9.06
CA SER A 10 60.85 11.33 -7.75
C SER A 10 59.87 11.69 -6.64
N ASP A 11 59.21 12.85 -6.76
CA ASP A 11 58.13 13.26 -5.86
C ASP A 11 56.91 12.33 -5.95
N LEU A 12 56.56 11.86 -7.15
CA LEU A 12 55.49 10.87 -7.33
C LEU A 12 55.81 9.55 -6.61
N GLN A 13 57.02 9.01 -6.81
CA GLN A 13 57.49 7.81 -6.10
C GLN A 13 57.48 8.02 -4.58
N LYS A 14 57.94 9.18 -4.09
CA LYS A 14 58.01 9.51 -2.67
C LYS A 14 56.63 9.63 -2.02
N LYS A 15 55.65 10.21 -2.71
CA LYS A 15 54.26 10.27 -2.24
C LYS A 15 53.56 8.92 -2.25
N LEU A 16 53.83 8.06 -3.23
CA LEU A 16 53.16 6.77 -3.41
C LEU A 16 53.91 5.57 -2.82
N LYS A 17 55.03 5.80 -2.11
CA LYS A 17 55.89 4.75 -1.53
C LYS A 17 55.13 3.72 -0.70
N ASP A 18 54.13 4.16 0.07
CA ASP A 18 53.40 3.33 1.04
C ASP A 18 52.32 2.45 0.37
N LEU A 19 52.19 2.49 -0.96
CA LEU A 19 51.35 1.57 -1.74
C LEU A 19 52.01 0.21 -2.03
N ASN A 20 53.31 0.03 -1.70
CA ASN A 20 54.07 -1.21 -1.89
C ASN A 20 53.98 -1.83 -3.30
N GLY A 21 53.79 -1.01 -4.34
CA GLY A 21 53.72 -1.44 -5.73
C GLY A 21 55.08 -1.50 -6.42
N LYS A 22 55.16 -2.23 -7.53
CA LYS A 22 56.33 -2.24 -8.42
C LYS A 22 56.17 -1.22 -9.54
N TRP A 23 57.16 -0.35 -9.70
CA TRP A 23 57.26 0.55 -10.84
C TRP A 23 57.88 -0.16 -12.05
N ASP A 24 57.32 0.13 -13.22
CA ASP A 24 57.79 -0.27 -14.54
C ASP A 24 58.04 1.03 -15.33
N GLU A 25 59.29 1.17 -15.77
CA GLU A 25 59.86 2.39 -16.37
C GLU A 25 60.37 2.15 -17.79
N SER A 26 59.95 1.04 -18.41
CA SER A 26 60.38 0.62 -19.74
C SER A 26 60.03 1.59 -20.87
N GLU A 27 59.02 2.45 -20.67
CA GLU A 27 58.65 3.52 -21.60
C GLU A 27 59.11 4.90 -21.10
N PRO A 28 59.77 5.74 -21.93
CA PRO A 28 60.33 7.03 -21.48
C PRO A 28 59.30 7.99 -20.89
N ASN A 29 58.11 8.09 -21.51
CA ASN A 29 57.09 9.09 -21.16
C ASN A 29 55.91 8.50 -20.35
N ARG A 30 55.98 7.23 -19.93
CA ARG A 30 54.92 6.55 -19.18
C ARG A 30 55.50 5.67 -18.07
N LYS A 31 55.21 6.02 -16.82
CA LYS A 31 55.61 5.25 -15.63
C LYS A 31 54.41 4.46 -15.13
N VAL A 32 54.57 3.16 -14.88
CA VAL A 32 53.46 2.26 -14.51
C VAL A 32 53.69 1.68 -13.12
N LEU A 33 52.79 1.95 -12.17
CA LEU A 33 52.80 1.38 -10.83
C LEU A 33 51.82 0.20 -10.77
N ARG A 34 52.31 -1.01 -10.46
CA ARG A 34 51.49 -2.24 -10.33
C ARG A 34 51.29 -2.60 -8.86
N VAL A 35 50.04 -2.71 -8.42
CA VAL A 35 49.63 -3.04 -7.02
C VAL A 35 48.52 -4.10 -7.04
N GLN A 36 48.76 -5.24 -6.38
CA GLN A 36 47.77 -6.31 -6.12
C GLN A 36 46.82 -6.64 -7.31
N GLY A 37 47.35 -6.80 -8.52
CA GLY A 37 46.57 -7.16 -9.71
C GLY A 37 45.86 -5.99 -10.43
N SER A 38 46.14 -4.75 -10.03
CA SER A 38 45.75 -3.51 -10.71
C SER A 38 46.98 -2.67 -11.04
N GLN A 39 46.84 -1.71 -11.97
CA GLN A 39 47.93 -0.81 -12.36
C GLN A 39 47.46 0.64 -12.54
N MET A 40 48.37 1.57 -12.23
CA MET A 40 48.24 3.00 -12.47
C MET A 40 49.30 3.44 -13.47
N ASN A 41 48.88 4.07 -14.57
CA ASN A 41 49.75 4.70 -15.56
C ASN A 41 49.83 6.20 -15.26
N TRP A 42 51.05 6.74 -15.16
CA TRP A 42 51.31 8.19 -15.11
C TRP A 42 52.06 8.63 -16.37
N PHE A 43 51.62 9.74 -16.97
CA PHE A 43 52.20 10.30 -18.19
C PHE A 43 52.93 11.61 -17.89
N GLU A 44 54.26 11.57 -17.88
CA GLU A 44 55.14 12.65 -17.43
C GLU A 44 54.90 13.98 -18.18
N THR A 45 54.58 13.92 -19.48
CA THR A 45 54.31 15.11 -20.31
C THR A 45 53.00 15.84 -20.02
N THR A 46 52.06 15.21 -19.28
CA THR A 46 50.73 15.80 -19.01
C THR A 46 50.32 15.72 -17.54
N GLY A 47 51.10 15.01 -16.72
CA GLY A 47 50.75 14.64 -15.35
C GLY A 47 49.57 13.67 -15.21
N THR A 48 48.94 13.23 -16.30
CA THR A 48 47.67 12.47 -16.26
C THR A 48 47.86 11.09 -15.63
N LEU A 49 46.93 10.73 -14.75
CA LEU A 49 46.84 9.42 -14.10
C LEU A 49 45.68 8.61 -14.67
N GLN A 50 45.91 7.33 -14.99
CA GLN A 50 44.90 6.38 -15.48
C GLN A 50 45.01 5.04 -14.74
N PHE A 51 43.88 4.41 -14.42
CA PHE A 51 43.82 3.17 -13.65
C PHE A 51 43.24 2.04 -14.49
N GLN A 52 43.83 0.85 -14.39
CA GLN A 52 43.47 -0.34 -15.17
C GLN A 52 43.54 -1.60 -14.29
N GLY A 53 42.59 -2.52 -14.45
CA GLY A 53 42.49 -3.75 -13.64
C GLY A 53 41.03 -4.21 -13.51
N LYS A 54 40.77 -5.17 -12.61
CA LYS A 54 39.39 -5.51 -12.21
C LYS A 54 38.73 -4.29 -11.55
N PRO A 55 37.44 -3.97 -11.82
CA PRO A 55 36.82 -2.71 -11.42
C PRO A 55 37.02 -2.32 -9.96
N ASP A 56 36.79 -3.26 -9.02
CA ASP A 56 36.90 -3.00 -7.59
C ASP A 56 38.35 -2.70 -7.16
N LEU A 57 39.31 -3.43 -7.71
CA LEU A 57 40.74 -3.27 -7.41
C LEU A 57 41.30 -1.98 -8.01
N SER A 58 40.95 -1.65 -9.26
CA SER A 58 41.36 -0.38 -9.88
C SER A 58 40.76 0.83 -9.17
N LYS A 59 39.51 0.74 -8.71
CA LYS A 59 38.84 1.82 -7.97
C LYS A 59 39.38 1.97 -6.55
N ALA A 60 39.74 0.87 -5.89
CA ALA A 60 40.46 0.90 -4.61
C ALA A 60 41.85 1.54 -4.76
N LEU A 61 42.60 1.19 -5.81
CA LEU A 61 43.90 1.82 -6.12
C LEU A 61 43.74 3.32 -6.43
N GLU A 62 42.74 3.71 -7.22
CA GLU A 62 42.43 5.12 -7.52
C GLU A 62 42.19 5.93 -6.25
N ASN A 63 41.37 5.40 -5.31
CA ASN A 63 41.07 6.07 -4.05
C ASN A 63 42.32 6.21 -3.16
N LYS A 64 43.14 5.14 -3.03
CA LYS A 64 44.39 5.22 -2.27
C LYS A 64 45.37 6.23 -2.89
N VAL A 65 45.52 6.25 -4.22
CA VAL A 65 46.38 7.22 -4.91
C VAL A 65 45.91 8.66 -4.71
N LYS A 66 44.60 8.94 -4.79
CA LYS A 66 44.07 10.29 -4.46
C LYS A 66 44.45 10.71 -3.05
N PHE A 67 44.26 9.82 -2.08
CA PHE A 67 44.57 10.08 -0.68
C PHE A 67 46.06 10.42 -0.46
N TYR A 68 46.99 9.66 -1.05
CA TYR A 68 48.42 9.92 -0.93
C TYR A 68 48.90 11.17 -1.70
N LEU A 69 48.25 11.53 -2.81
CA LEU A 69 48.62 12.71 -3.59
C LEU A 69 48.07 14.02 -3.00
N TYR A 70 46.83 13.98 -2.51
CA TYR A 70 46.04 15.13 -2.04
C TYR A 70 45.41 14.87 -0.64
N PRO A 71 46.21 14.58 0.40
CA PRO A 71 45.71 14.19 1.74
C PRO A 71 44.93 15.29 2.47
N GLY A 72 44.87 16.51 1.94
CA GLY A 72 44.08 17.63 2.48
C GLY A 72 42.75 17.88 1.75
N GLU A 73 42.44 17.18 0.66
CA GLU A 73 41.18 17.32 -0.09
C GLU A 73 40.16 16.21 0.24
N PHE A 74 40.57 15.20 1.00
CA PHE A 74 39.74 14.05 1.38
C PHE A 74 40.00 13.69 2.84
N GLU A 75 39.00 13.84 3.71
CA GLU A 75 39.11 13.50 5.13
C GLU A 75 39.36 12.01 5.36
N LYS A 76 40.09 11.68 6.43
CA LYS A 76 40.39 10.30 6.83
C LYS A 76 39.15 9.55 7.31
N GLY A 77 38.52 8.80 6.41
CA GLY A 77 37.67 7.66 6.75
C GLY A 77 38.52 6.39 6.90
N GLU A 78 38.57 5.86 8.12
CA GLU A 78 39.06 4.55 8.62
C GLU A 78 39.86 3.62 7.68
N ASP A 79 41.09 3.28 8.11
CA ASP A 79 42.07 2.48 7.37
C ASP A 79 41.70 0.98 7.21
N MET A 80 41.84 0.49 5.98
CA MET A 80 42.35 -0.86 5.69
C MET A 80 43.89 -0.76 5.60
N ALA A 81 44.74 -1.69 6.00
CA ALA A 81 44.65 -3.10 6.44
C ALA A 81 45.82 -3.34 7.46
N GLU A 82 46.35 -4.51 7.82
CA GLU A 82 46.52 -5.79 7.12
C GLU A 82 47.12 -6.81 8.13
N THR A 83 46.83 -8.11 7.99
CA THR A 83 47.83 -9.19 8.21
C THR A 83 47.30 -10.54 7.74
N LEU A 84 47.91 -11.06 6.67
CA LEU A 84 47.92 -12.49 6.34
C LEU A 84 49.23 -13.08 6.90
N PRO A 85 49.17 -14.24 7.56
CA PRO A 85 50.13 -15.27 7.22
C PRO A 85 49.51 -16.68 7.08
N SER A 86 50.32 -17.59 6.55
CA SER A 86 49.96 -18.95 6.16
C SER A 86 49.55 -19.90 7.30
N SER A 87 48.51 -20.68 7.05
CA SER A 87 48.36 -22.08 7.49
C SER A 87 47.49 -22.79 6.46
N THR A 88 47.95 -23.87 5.81
CA THR A 88 47.62 -25.25 6.19
C THR A 88 46.20 -25.42 6.74
N MET A 89 45.42 -26.27 6.06
CA MET A 89 44.08 -26.68 6.49
C MET A 89 44.14 -27.34 7.88
N GLU A 90 43.86 -26.57 8.93
CA GLU A 90 43.37 -27.12 10.19
C GLU A 90 42.08 -26.40 10.60
N THR A 91 41.03 -27.20 10.65
CA THR A 91 39.68 -26.85 11.05
C THR A 91 39.64 -26.26 12.46
N VAL A 92 39.20 -25.00 12.59
CA VAL A 92 38.58 -24.54 13.83
C VAL A 92 37.07 -24.53 13.59
N ASN A 93 36.36 -25.30 14.40
CA ASN A 93 34.93 -25.51 14.25
C ASN A 93 34.16 -24.19 14.33
N LEU A 94 33.41 -23.90 13.26
CA LEU A 94 32.00 -23.55 13.47
C LEU A 94 31.41 -24.66 14.35
N GLU A 95 31.10 -24.36 15.60
CA GLU A 95 30.34 -25.30 16.42
C GLU A 95 29.04 -25.64 15.67
N THR A 96 28.81 -26.93 15.55
CA THR A 96 27.81 -27.51 14.67
C THR A 96 26.41 -27.27 15.22
N SER A 97 25.78 -26.18 14.79
CA SER A 97 24.31 -26.03 14.83
C SER A 97 23.75 -25.66 13.46
N SER A 98 23.37 -26.70 12.71
CA SER A 98 22.66 -26.72 11.42
C SER A 98 23.32 -26.07 10.19
N SER A 99 23.83 -26.96 9.34
CA SER A 99 23.84 -26.89 7.86
C SER A 99 22.74 -26.04 7.21
N GLY A 100 23.00 -24.76 6.94
CA GLY A 100 22.07 -23.85 6.24
C GLY A 100 22.73 -23.13 5.07
N SER A 101 22.09 -23.19 3.89
CA SER A 101 22.37 -22.29 2.75
C SER A 101 21.93 -20.86 3.06
N SER A 102 22.41 -19.85 2.32
CA SER A 102 21.96 -18.45 2.50
C SER A 102 20.46 -18.28 2.22
N PRO A 103 19.77 -17.27 2.77
CA PRO A 103 18.35 -17.04 2.54
C PRO A 103 17.97 -17.00 1.05
N SER A 104 18.75 -16.31 0.22
CA SER A 104 18.57 -16.28 -1.24
C SER A 104 18.74 -17.66 -1.90
N VAL A 105 19.72 -18.47 -1.49
CA VAL A 105 19.88 -19.83 -2.03
C VAL A 105 18.73 -20.73 -1.59
N GLN A 106 18.30 -20.65 -0.32
CA GLN A 106 17.10 -21.34 0.15
C GLN A 106 15.86 -20.90 -0.65
N PHE A 107 15.71 -19.61 -0.94
CA PHE A 107 14.58 -19.09 -1.69
C PHE A 107 14.56 -19.58 -3.14
N LEU A 108 15.70 -19.53 -3.83
CA LEU A 108 15.83 -20.02 -5.21
C LEU A 108 15.57 -21.53 -5.35
N ASN A 109 15.73 -22.29 -4.26
CA ASN A 109 15.42 -23.72 -4.18
C ASN A 109 13.99 -24.04 -3.66
N ASP A 110 13.12 -23.05 -3.46
CA ASP A 110 11.82 -23.17 -2.78
C ASP A 110 11.90 -23.69 -1.31
N GLU A 111 13.07 -23.61 -0.67
CA GLU A 111 13.36 -24.14 0.68
C GLU A 111 13.11 -23.12 1.81
N PHE A 112 13.18 -21.82 1.55
CA PHE A 112 13.10 -20.76 2.57
C PHE A 112 11.77 -20.77 3.37
N GLN A 113 11.85 -20.76 4.70
CA GLN A 113 10.68 -20.82 5.59
C GLN A 113 10.55 -19.68 6.60
N ASN A 114 11.62 -18.94 6.88
CA ASN A 114 11.70 -17.97 7.98
C ASN A 114 11.28 -16.56 7.55
N SER A 115 10.14 -16.47 6.85
CA SER A 115 9.63 -15.22 6.31
C SER A 115 8.74 -14.48 7.32
N GLU A 116 9.02 -13.19 7.52
CA GLU A 116 8.22 -12.30 8.38
C GLU A 116 6.86 -11.99 7.75
N ILE A 117 5.86 -11.66 8.59
CA ILE A 117 4.54 -11.18 8.15
C ILE A 117 4.32 -9.77 8.68
N ILE A 118 3.99 -8.81 7.81
CA ILE A 118 3.61 -7.45 8.24
C ILE A 118 2.12 -7.22 7.93
N ILE A 119 1.32 -6.99 8.96
CA ILE A 119 -0.12 -6.71 8.85
C ILE A 119 -0.41 -5.31 9.35
N GLY A 120 -0.87 -4.42 8.47
CA GLY A 120 -1.49 -3.15 8.84
C GLY A 120 -2.97 -3.34 9.20
N ILE A 121 -3.45 -2.59 10.18
CA ILE A 121 -4.87 -2.50 10.52
C ILE A 121 -5.37 -1.10 10.16
N VAL A 122 -6.47 -1.00 9.41
CA VAL A 122 -7.24 0.22 9.21
C VAL A 122 -8.67 0.01 9.68
N SER A 123 -9.18 0.95 10.48
CA SER A 123 -10.52 0.89 11.06
C SER A 123 -10.98 2.26 11.48
N ALA A 124 -12.28 2.54 11.36
CA ALA A 124 -12.89 3.78 11.82
C ALA A 124 -12.77 3.97 13.35
N VAL A 125 -12.67 5.22 13.83
CA VAL A 125 -12.73 5.53 15.27
C VAL A 125 -14.02 5.00 15.90
N GLY A 126 -13.90 4.46 17.11
CA GLY A 126 -14.98 3.76 17.81
C GLY A 126 -15.11 2.27 17.47
N THR A 127 -14.23 1.69 16.66
CA THR A 127 -14.19 0.24 16.41
C THR A 127 -13.49 -0.52 17.55
N GLU A 128 -14.07 -1.62 18.03
CA GLU A 128 -13.47 -2.50 19.06
C GLU A 128 -12.37 -3.40 18.46
N VAL A 129 -11.29 -2.81 17.96
CA VAL A 129 -10.24 -3.52 17.17
C VAL A 129 -9.61 -4.72 17.88
N ASP A 130 -9.58 -4.74 19.21
CA ASP A 130 -9.00 -5.84 19.99
C ASP A 130 -9.76 -7.17 19.82
N ARG A 131 -11.05 -7.13 19.42
CA ARG A 131 -11.86 -8.31 19.04
C ARG A 131 -11.41 -8.94 17.73
N VAL A 132 -10.63 -8.23 16.92
CA VAL A 132 -9.99 -8.74 15.69
C VAL A 132 -8.52 -9.05 15.94
N ILE A 133 -7.79 -8.15 16.61
CA ILE A 133 -6.34 -8.29 16.84
C ILE A 133 -6.03 -9.48 17.76
N THR A 134 -6.83 -9.73 18.81
CA THR A 134 -6.57 -10.86 19.72
C THR A 134 -6.72 -12.21 18.99
N PRO A 135 -7.86 -12.51 18.31
CA PRO A 135 -7.98 -13.79 17.60
C PRO A 135 -7.11 -13.91 16.34
N LEU A 136 -6.52 -12.81 15.85
CA LEU A 136 -5.47 -12.81 14.82
C LEU A 136 -4.12 -13.25 15.41
N LYS A 137 -3.72 -12.71 16.57
CA LYS A 137 -2.53 -13.16 17.31
C LYS A 137 -2.58 -14.64 17.62
N ASP A 138 -3.66 -15.10 18.25
CA ASP A 138 -3.82 -16.48 18.69
C ASP A 138 -3.64 -17.48 17.53
N ARG A 139 -4.18 -17.13 16.35
CA ARG A 139 -4.06 -17.97 15.15
C ARG A 139 -2.66 -17.98 14.58
N LEU A 140 -2.00 -16.81 14.48
CA LEU A 140 -0.62 -16.66 14.01
C LEU A 140 0.38 -17.40 14.91
N ILE A 141 0.20 -17.34 16.24
CA ILE A 141 0.94 -18.19 17.20
C ILE A 141 0.76 -19.66 16.84
N GLY A 142 -0.47 -20.09 16.54
CA GLY A 142 -0.74 -21.42 16.05
C GLY A 142 -0.23 -21.75 14.64
N PHE A 143 0.38 -20.82 13.90
CA PHE A 143 1.18 -21.06 12.68
C PHE A 143 2.69 -21.04 12.97
N GLY A 144 3.09 -20.99 14.25
CA GLY A 144 4.48 -20.95 14.69
C GLY A 144 5.14 -19.57 14.65
N TYR A 145 4.37 -18.48 14.68
CA TYR A 145 4.88 -17.11 14.70
C TYR A 145 4.91 -16.52 16.10
N ASP A 146 6.02 -15.87 16.46
CA ASP A 146 5.99 -14.82 17.49
C ASP A 146 5.22 -13.61 16.95
N VAL A 147 4.34 -12.99 17.75
CA VAL A 147 3.42 -11.95 17.27
C VAL A 147 3.54 -10.67 18.07
N ARG A 148 4.01 -9.62 17.41
CA ARG A 148 4.29 -8.30 18.00
C ARG A 148 3.25 -7.29 17.52
N THR A 149 2.87 -6.34 18.36
CA THR A 149 1.94 -5.27 17.99
C THR A 149 2.58 -3.92 18.20
N ILE A 150 2.61 -3.12 17.15
CA ILE A 150 3.11 -1.76 17.14
C ILE A 150 1.91 -0.84 17.08
N ARG A 151 1.70 -0.07 18.16
CA ARG A 151 0.63 0.91 18.20
C ARG A 151 1.13 2.21 17.59
N VAL A 152 0.57 2.65 16.47
CA VAL A 152 1.03 3.87 15.77
C VAL A 152 1.02 5.08 16.70
N SER A 153 0.02 5.19 17.58
CA SER A 153 -0.07 6.28 18.56
C SER A 153 0.99 6.23 19.68
N SER A 154 1.77 5.14 19.84
CA SER A 154 2.90 5.12 20.79
C SER A 154 4.19 5.71 20.20
N LEU A 155 4.19 6.08 18.92
CA LEU A 155 5.24 6.88 18.29
C LEU A 155 5.13 8.38 18.60
N LEU A 156 3.94 8.81 19.08
CA LEU A 156 3.58 10.20 19.26
C LEU A 156 3.82 10.65 20.72
N PRO A 157 4.09 11.94 20.96
CA PRO A 157 4.28 12.46 22.31
C PRO A 157 3.14 12.06 23.26
N PRO A 158 3.43 11.48 24.45
CA PRO A 158 2.40 11.07 25.38
C PRO A 158 1.65 12.26 25.96
N ILE A 159 0.42 12.02 26.40
CA ILE A 159 -0.32 13.01 27.19
C ILE A 159 0.19 12.98 28.64
N ASN A 160 0.68 14.11 29.14
CA ASN A 160 1.29 14.22 30.47
C ASN A 160 0.32 14.73 31.56
N GLU A 161 -0.98 14.78 31.26
CA GLU A 161 -2.01 15.32 32.16
C GLU A 161 -2.80 14.21 32.88
N PRO A 162 -2.74 14.12 34.21
CA PRO A 162 -3.53 13.16 34.98
C PRO A 162 -5.04 13.41 34.83
N GLY A 163 -5.83 12.34 34.70
CA GLY A 163 -7.29 12.41 34.72
C GLY A 163 -7.97 12.85 33.42
N GLN A 164 -7.25 12.90 32.29
CA GLN A 164 -7.90 13.19 31.00
C GLN A 164 -8.98 12.16 30.62
N ARG A 165 -10.10 12.68 30.11
CA ARG A 165 -11.16 11.88 29.47
C ARG A 165 -10.69 11.32 28.13
N GLU A 166 -11.27 10.17 27.72
CA GLU A 166 -10.94 9.49 26.46
C GLU A 166 -11.05 10.39 25.22
N TYR A 167 -11.99 11.34 25.20
CA TYR A 167 -12.08 12.37 24.14
C TYR A 167 -10.76 13.13 23.94
N GLY A 168 -10.23 13.70 25.03
CA GLY A 168 -8.98 14.47 25.01
C GLY A 168 -7.80 13.61 24.59
N ARG A 169 -7.71 12.38 25.12
CA ARG A 169 -6.66 11.43 24.76
C ARG A 169 -6.72 11.05 23.27
N ILE A 170 -7.90 10.78 22.70
CA ILE A 170 -8.04 10.46 21.28
C ILE A 170 -7.67 11.68 20.44
N LYS A 171 -8.29 12.84 20.69
CA LYS A 171 -8.08 14.08 19.94
C LYS A 171 -6.62 14.53 19.95
N HIS A 172 -5.93 14.42 21.08
CA HIS A 172 -4.49 14.65 21.19
C HIS A 172 -3.70 13.80 20.20
N TYR A 173 -3.91 12.48 20.17
CA TYR A 173 -3.17 11.60 19.26
C TYR A 173 -3.52 11.79 17.78
N MET A 174 -4.73 12.27 17.46
CA MET A 174 -5.07 12.74 16.12
C MET A 174 -4.17 13.94 15.78
N MET A 175 -4.31 15.04 16.52
CA MET A 175 -3.55 16.28 16.31
C MET A 175 -2.03 16.09 16.29
N GLN A 176 -1.47 15.21 17.14
CA GLN A 176 -0.03 14.90 17.13
C GLN A 176 0.40 14.14 15.86
N GLY A 177 -0.44 13.25 15.34
CA GLY A 177 -0.19 12.56 14.06
C GLY A 177 -0.22 13.54 12.89
N ASP A 178 -1.21 14.43 12.89
CA ASP A 178 -1.40 15.44 11.85
C ASP A 178 -0.24 16.47 11.88
N THR A 179 0.16 16.93 13.07
CA THR A 179 1.37 17.76 13.30
C THR A 179 2.64 17.05 12.79
N ALA A 180 2.81 15.76 13.06
CA ALA A 180 3.98 15.01 12.59
C ALA A 180 4.03 14.94 11.06
N ARG A 181 2.90 14.72 10.38
CA ARG A 181 2.79 14.73 8.91
C ARG A 181 3.05 16.12 8.32
N GLU A 182 2.56 17.18 8.96
CA GLU A 182 2.78 18.57 8.55
C GLU A 182 4.25 18.98 8.69
N VAL A 183 4.83 18.88 9.89
CA VAL A 183 6.20 19.34 10.20
C VAL A 183 7.25 18.59 9.37
N SER A 184 7.02 17.29 9.08
CA SER A 184 7.91 16.50 8.23
C SER A 184 7.68 16.69 6.73
N ASN A 185 6.59 17.36 6.32
CA ASN A 185 6.08 17.40 4.96
C ASN A 185 6.00 16.00 4.30
N ASN A 186 5.67 14.99 5.10
CA ASN A 186 5.64 13.58 4.69
C ASN A 186 4.44 12.88 5.34
N PHE A 187 3.39 12.68 4.56
CA PHE A 187 2.15 12.09 5.08
C PHE A 187 2.28 10.59 5.43
N GLY A 188 3.40 9.95 5.05
CA GLY A 188 3.75 8.58 5.46
C GLY A 188 4.66 8.50 6.70
N ILE A 189 5.00 9.61 7.37
CA ILE A 189 6.03 9.63 8.44
C ILE A 189 5.77 8.64 9.60
N LEU A 190 4.50 8.38 9.95
CA LEU A 190 4.15 7.43 11.00
C LEU A 190 4.40 5.97 10.60
N ALA A 191 4.41 5.68 9.29
CA ALA A 191 4.89 4.41 8.77
C ALA A 191 6.42 4.28 8.84
N CYS A 192 7.21 5.37 8.69
CA CYS A 192 8.65 5.35 9.00
C CYS A 192 8.89 4.95 10.47
N GLY A 193 8.17 5.59 11.40
CA GLY A 193 8.26 5.26 12.83
C GLY A 193 7.83 3.83 13.14
N SER A 194 6.79 3.33 12.47
CA SER A 194 6.36 1.93 12.60
C SER A 194 7.42 0.95 12.08
N ALA A 195 8.02 1.22 10.92
CA ALA A 195 9.10 0.41 10.36
C ALA A 195 10.38 0.44 11.22
N LYS A 196 10.68 1.58 11.86
CA LYS A 196 11.74 1.69 12.87
C LYS A 196 11.49 0.71 14.03
N LEU A 197 10.30 0.74 14.63
CA LEU A 197 9.95 -0.18 15.73
C LEU A 197 9.94 -1.64 15.30
N ILE A 198 9.55 -1.97 14.05
CA ILE A 198 9.72 -3.33 13.51
C ILE A 198 11.20 -3.70 13.51
N SER A 199 12.06 -2.85 12.94
CA SER A 199 13.50 -3.13 12.84
C SER A 199 14.21 -3.25 14.19
N GLU A 200 13.91 -2.35 15.15
CA GLU A 200 14.49 -2.37 16.50
C GLU A 200 14.01 -3.55 17.34
N SER A 201 12.85 -4.14 17.02
CA SER A 201 12.30 -5.29 17.74
C SER A 201 12.56 -6.63 17.06
N ARG A 202 13.32 -6.71 15.96
CA ARG A 202 13.68 -8.01 15.37
C ARG A 202 14.52 -8.85 16.34
N PRO A 203 14.16 -10.13 16.58
CA PRO A 203 14.95 -11.01 17.42
C PRO A 203 16.29 -11.35 16.75
N ALA A 204 17.33 -11.58 17.56
CA ALA A 204 18.64 -12.01 17.07
C ALA A 204 18.64 -13.45 16.51
N SER A 205 17.65 -14.27 16.88
CA SER A 205 17.43 -15.62 16.36
C SER A 205 16.54 -15.59 15.12
N ALA A 206 16.77 -16.52 14.17
CA ALA A 206 15.98 -16.70 12.95
C ALA A 206 14.58 -17.33 13.18
N SER A 207 13.83 -16.81 14.14
CA SER A 207 12.44 -17.19 14.45
C SER A 207 11.46 -16.51 13.51
N LYS A 208 10.34 -17.16 13.18
CA LYS A 208 9.22 -16.56 12.44
C LYS A 208 8.55 -15.46 13.29
N VAL A 209 8.47 -14.23 12.78
CA VAL A 209 7.83 -13.10 13.49
C VAL A 209 6.76 -12.44 12.62
N ALA A 210 5.62 -12.12 13.23
CA ALA A 210 4.52 -11.38 12.63
C ALA A 210 4.32 -10.06 13.37
N TYR A 211 4.25 -8.95 12.62
CA TYR A 211 4.07 -7.61 13.16
C TYR A 211 2.68 -7.07 12.77
N ILE A 212 1.91 -6.64 13.77
CA ILE A 212 0.60 -6.01 13.59
C ILE A 212 0.75 -4.51 13.86
N VAL A 213 0.58 -3.66 12.85
CA VAL A 213 0.65 -2.20 12.94
C VAL A 213 -0.76 -1.63 13.12
N ASN A 214 -1.04 -1.07 14.29
CA ASN A 214 -2.38 -0.67 14.73
C ASN A 214 -2.43 0.83 15.16
N SER A 215 -3.09 1.74 14.46
CA SER A 215 -3.83 1.62 13.20
C SER A 215 -3.31 2.66 12.21
N LEU A 216 -3.35 2.33 10.92
CA LEU A 216 -3.04 3.26 9.83
C LEU A 216 -4.26 4.15 9.54
N LYS A 217 -3.99 5.40 9.16
CA LYS A 217 -4.98 6.48 9.05
C LYS A 217 -4.80 7.38 7.83
N HIS A 218 -3.69 7.24 7.10
CA HIS A 218 -3.44 7.97 5.86
C HIS A 218 -3.00 7.04 4.71
N PRO A 219 -3.46 7.25 3.46
CA PRO A 219 -3.05 6.44 2.30
C PRO A 219 -1.54 6.32 2.11
N ASP A 220 -0.80 7.40 2.37
CA ASP A 220 0.67 7.41 2.23
C ASP A 220 1.40 6.55 3.29
N GLU A 221 0.78 6.28 4.44
CA GLU A 221 1.33 5.32 5.42
C GLU A 221 1.27 3.91 4.85
N VAL A 222 0.15 3.55 4.22
CA VAL A 222 -0.04 2.27 3.51
C VAL A 222 0.89 2.17 2.30
N ALA A 223 0.99 3.23 1.50
CA ALA A 223 1.87 3.28 0.34
C ALA A 223 3.35 3.16 0.74
N LEU A 224 3.75 3.75 1.87
CA LEU A 224 5.12 3.62 2.37
C LEU A 224 5.42 2.21 2.90
N LEU A 225 4.51 1.59 3.67
CA LEU A 225 4.70 0.20 4.12
C LEU A 225 4.75 -0.78 2.94
N ARG A 226 3.96 -0.55 1.89
CA ARG A 226 4.05 -1.30 0.62
C ARG A 226 5.37 -1.07 -0.12
N LYS A 227 6.00 0.12 -0.03
CA LYS A 227 7.35 0.35 -0.57
C LYS A 227 8.44 -0.37 0.23
N ILE A 228 8.31 -0.45 1.55
CA ILE A 228 9.32 -1.06 2.44
C ILE A 228 9.25 -2.60 2.40
N TYR A 229 8.04 -3.17 2.46
CA TYR A 229 7.82 -4.62 2.61
C TYR A 229 7.23 -5.29 1.36
N GLY A 230 7.06 -4.53 0.27
CA GLY A 230 6.57 -5.03 -1.00
C GLY A 230 5.22 -5.75 -0.88
N ALA A 231 5.11 -6.87 -1.58
CA ALA A 231 3.93 -7.72 -1.54
C ALA A 231 3.77 -8.51 -0.22
N GLY A 232 4.75 -8.51 0.69
CA GLY A 232 4.69 -9.16 2.01
C GLY A 232 3.95 -8.37 3.09
N PHE A 233 3.56 -7.13 2.79
CA PHE A 233 2.64 -6.33 3.63
C PHE A 233 1.18 -6.57 3.25
N TYR A 234 0.33 -6.82 4.24
CA TYR A 234 -1.11 -6.98 4.09
C TYR A 234 -1.86 -5.92 4.90
N LEU A 235 -2.85 -5.26 4.29
CA LEU A 235 -3.74 -4.34 4.99
C LEU A 235 -5.10 -5.00 5.28
N ILE A 236 -5.52 -5.05 6.54
CA ILE A 236 -6.85 -5.50 6.96
C ILE A 236 -7.72 -4.28 7.28
N GLY A 237 -8.85 -4.17 6.55
CA GLY A 237 -9.91 -3.19 6.80
C GLY A 237 -10.98 -3.77 7.71
N ILE A 238 -11.17 -3.16 8.89
CA ILE A 238 -12.21 -3.57 9.85
C ILE A 238 -13.39 -2.59 9.77
N HIS A 239 -14.49 -3.03 9.15
CA HIS A 239 -15.77 -2.33 9.17
C HIS A 239 -16.46 -2.49 10.52
N SER A 240 -17.17 -1.45 10.97
CA SER A 240 -18.09 -1.51 12.11
C SER A 240 -19.17 -0.44 11.95
N ASP A 241 -20.43 -0.82 12.16
CA ASP A 241 -21.59 0.06 11.95
C ASP A 241 -21.47 1.37 12.73
N LYS A 242 -21.82 2.50 12.09
CA LYS A 242 -21.75 3.83 12.71
C LYS A 242 -22.48 3.91 14.05
N LYS A 243 -23.66 3.27 14.16
CA LYS A 243 -24.44 3.17 15.41
C LYS A 243 -23.68 2.47 16.53
N ARG A 244 -22.97 1.37 16.20
CA ARG A 244 -22.13 0.62 17.13
C ARG A 244 -20.92 1.44 17.57
N ARG A 245 -20.24 2.11 16.63
CA ARG A 245 -19.07 2.96 16.93
C ARG A 245 -19.42 4.15 17.83
N ILE A 246 -20.55 4.82 17.56
CA ILE A 246 -21.07 5.87 18.44
C ILE A 246 -21.43 5.31 19.82
N ASN A 247 -22.10 4.15 19.90
CA ASN A 247 -22.44 3.53 21.17
C ASN A 247 -21.18 3.20 22.00
N TYR A 248 -20.16 2.59 21.40
CA TYR A 248 -18.89 2.29 22.08
C TYR A 248 -18.15 3.55 22.55
N LEU A 249 -18.11 4.60 21.74
CA LEU A 249 -17.52 5.89 22.14
C LEU A 249 -18.29 6.54 23.31
N THR A 250 -19.62 6.46 23.30
CA THR A 250 -20.45 7.15 24.30
C THR A 250 -20.61 6.37 25.60
N VAL A 251 -20.92 5.07 25.52
CA VAL A 251 -21.18 4.21 26.68
C VAL A 251 -19.88 3.67 27.29
N ASP A 252 -19.02 3.03 26.49
CA ASP A 252 -17.81 2.37 27.00
C ASP A 252 -16.62 3.33 27.19
N LYS A 253 -16.59 4.45 26.47
CA LYS A 253 -15.52 5.49 26.57
C LYS A 253 -15.96 6.80 27.22
N GLY A 254 -17.24 6.97 27.53
CA GLY A 254 -17.74 8.15 28.27
C GLY A 254 -17.67 9.46 27.50
N LEU A 255 -17.81 9.42 26.17
CA LEU A 255 -17.98 10.60 25.32
C LEU A 255 -19.45 11.04 25.26
N THR A 256 -19.68 12.32 25.03
CA THR A 256 -20.97 12.83 24.57
C THR A 256 -21.18 12.49 23.08
N GLN A 257 -22.43 12.53 22.60
CA GLN A 257 -22.69 12.33 21.16
C GLN A 257 -22.03 13.40 20.28
N VAL A 258 -21.85 14.63 20.78
CA VAL A 258 -21.17 15.71 20.06
C VAL A 258 -19.68 15.39 19.91
N GLU A 259 -19.01 15.05 21.01
CA GLU A 259 -17.59 14.62 21.02
C GLU A 259 -17.37 13.39 20.11
N ALA A 260 -18.25 12.39 20.17
CA ALA A 260 -18.16 11.20 19.33
C ALA A 260 -18.36 11.53 17.83
N SER A 261 -19.29 12.42 17.50
CA SER A 261 -19.55 12.86 16.12
C SER A 261 -18.39 13.69 15.55
N GLU A 262 -17.77 14.53 16.37
CA GLU A 262 -16.59 15.33 16.01
C GLU A 262 -15.40 14.41 15.67
N LEU A 263 -15.04 13.49 16.57
CA LEU A 263 -13.94 12.56 16.34
C LEU A 263 -14.17 11.68 15.10
N ILE A 264 -15.42 11.27 14.85
CA ILE A 264 -15.81 10.54 13.64
C ILE A 264 -15.54 11.37 12.39
N GLY A 265 -15.91 12.66 12.37
CA GLY A 265 -15.68 13.54 11.23
C GLY A 265 -14.20 13.83 10.96
N ILE A 266 -13.38 13.92 12.00
CA ILE A 266 -11.91 14.07 11.89
C ILE A 266 -11.30 12.78 11.33
N ASP A 267 -11.62 11.62 11.91
CA ASP A 267 -11.06 10.32 11.53
C ASP A 267 -11.37 9.93 10.07
N GLU A 268 -12.59 10.24 9.62
CA GLU A 268 -13.14 9.88 8.32
C GLU A 268 -12.36 10.49 7.14
N ASP A 269 -12.33 11.82 7.07
CA ASP A 269 -11.83 12.60 5.94
C ASP A 269 -11.64 14.07 6.36
N GLU A 270 -10.56 14.37 7.06
CA GLU A 270 -10.26 15.71 7.57
C GLU A 270 -9.91 16.68 6.44
N LYS A 271 -10.32 17.94 6.54
CA LYS A 271 -10.19 18.90 5.43
C LYS A 271 -8.75 19.29 5.08
N VAL A 272 -7.80 19.14 6.01
CA VAL A 272 -6.38 19.39 5.76
C VAL A 272 -5.70 18.19 5.11
N LYS A 273 -4.74 18.44 4.19
CA LYS A 273 -4.07 17.36 3.43
C LYS A 273 -3.24 16.41 4.29
N HIS A 274 -2.68 16.91 5.39
CA HIS A 274 -1.90 16.14 6.35
C HIS A 274 -2.74 15.48 7.46
N GLY A 275 -4.06 15.73 7.46
CA GLY A 275 -4.99 15.20 8.46
C GLY A 275 -5.31 13.73 8.26
N GLN A 276 -6.32 13.23 8.96
CA GLN A 276 -6.75 11.84 8.79
C GLN A 276 -7.61 11.60 7.54
N LYS A 277 -7.41 10.43 6.93
CA LYS A 277 -8.02 9.99 5.68
C LYS A 277 -8.41 8.52 5.79
N THR A 278 -9.08 8.14 6.89
CA THR A 278 -9.38 6.72 7.17
C THR A 278 -10.27 6.10 6.12
N ARG A 279 -11.22 6.85 5.53
CA ARG A 279 -12.00 6.39 4.37
C ARG A 279 -11.07 5.90 3.26
N ASP A 280 -10.25 6.80 2.74
CA ASP A 280 -9.43 6.55 1.56
C ASP A 280 -8.36 5.47 1.86
N THR A 281 -7.88 5.42 3.11
CA THR A 281 -6.99 4.36 3.61
C THR A 281 -7.66 2.99 3.64
N PHE A 282 -8.95 2.90 3.99
CA PHE A 282 -9.68 1.63 4.07
C PHE A 282 -9.90 0.99 2.70
N HIS A 283 -10.17 1.80 1.67
CA HIS A 283 -10.28 1.33 0.27
C HIS A 283 -9.02 0.64 -0.27
N LEU A 284 -7.86 0.87 0.36
CA LEU A 284 -6.61 0.20 0.03
C LEU A 284 -6.50 -1.21 0.62
N SER A 285 -7.47 -1.71 1.40
CA SER A 285 -7.33 -2.96 2.14
C SER A 285 -7.25 -4.18 1.24
N ASP A 286 -6.31 -5.06 1.59
CA ASP A 286 -6.07 -6.34 0.93
C ASP A 286 -7.08 -7.42 1.39
N PHE A 287 -7.68 -7.23 2.57
CA PHE A 287 -8.71 -8.09 3.12
C PHE A 287 -9.69 -7.30 4.01
N TYR A 288 -10.99 -7.56 3.86
CA TYR A 288 -12.08 -6.85 4.53
C TYR A 288 -12.77 -7.75 5.57
N LEU A 289 -13.03 -7.18 6.74
CA LEU A 289 -13.60 -7.84 7.92
C LEU A 289 -14.74 -6.98 8.47
N ASN A 290 -15.91 -7.56 8.73
CA ASN A 290 -16.98 -6.88 9.44
C ASN A 290 -16.98 -7.27 10.93
N LEU A 291 -16.90 -6.27 11.81
CA LEU A 291 -17.13 -6.43 13.24
C LEU A 291 -18.65 -6.51 13.52
N GLY A 292 -19.26 -7.62 13.09
CA GLY A 292 -20.67 -7.92 13.31
C GLY A 292 -20.98 -8.31 14.77
N LYS A 293 -22.23 -8.71 15.01
CA LYS A 293 -22.72 -9.12 16.35
C LYS A 293 -22.13 -10.47 16.83
N ASN A 294 -21.40 -11.20 15.98
CA ASN A 294 -20.95 -12.58 16.22
C ASN A 294 -19.41 -12.71 16.12
N ASP A 295 -18.73 -12.97 17.24
CA ASP A 295 -17.27 -13.15 17.28
C ASP A 295 -16.78 -14.42 16.56
N ASP A 296 -17.62 -15.43 16.38
CA ASP A 296 -17.25 -16.64 15.64
C ASP A 296 -17.17 -16.37 14.14
N GLN A 297 -17.94 -15.41 13.61
CA GLN A 297 -17.78 -14.93 12.23
C GLN A 297 -16.44 -14.18 12.06
N VAL A 298 -16.06 -13.33 13.02
CA VAL A 298 -14.76 -12.63 13.03
C VAL A 298 -13.63 -13.66 13.06
N LYS A 299 -13.68 -14.61 14.00
CA LYS A 299 -12.75 -15.74 14.14
C LYS A 299 -12.60 -16.54 12.84
N ASN A 300 -13.70 -16.99 12.24
CA ASN A 300 -13.67 -17.81 11.03
C ASN A 300 -13.14 -17.03 9.81
N THR A 301 -13.49 -15.75 9.70
CA THR A 301 -13.01 -14.87 8.64
C THR A 301 -11.49 -14.60 8.76
N ILE A 302 -10.97 -14.38 9.97
CA ILE A 302 -9.51 -14.32 10.23
C ILE A 302 -8.84 -15.67 9.87
N SER A 303 -9.49 -16.79 10.19
CA SER A 303 -8.98 -18.12 9.81
C SER A 303 -8.84 -18.26 8.30
N ARG A 304 -9.88 -17.86 7.53
CA ARG A 304 -9.85 -17.84 6.06
C ARG A 304 -8.72 -16.95 5.53
N PHE A 305 -8.55 -15.74 6.06
CA PHE A 305 -7.44 -14.85 5.66
C PHE A 305 -6.08 -15.54 5.83
N LEU A 306 -5.84 -16.14 7.00
CA LEU A 306 -4.56 -16.80 7.26
C LEU A 306 -4.35 -18.03 6.37
N GLU A 307 -5.36 -18.88 6.17
CA GLU A 307 -5.28 -20.01 5.24
C GLU A 307 -4.92 -19.57 3.81
N LEU A 308 -5.38 -18.39 3.37
CA LEU A 308 -5.05 -17.84 2.05
C LEU A 308 -3.61 -17.33 1.96
N ILE A 309 -3.10 -16.58 2.96
CA ILE A 309 -1.69 -16.15 2.96
C ILE A 309 -0.72 -17.33 3.15
N PHE A 310 -1.13 -18.39 3.84
CA PHE A 310 -0.39 -19.66 3.96
C PHE A 310 -0.65 -20.67 2.83
N ALA A 311 -1.02 -20.16 1.64
CA ALA A 311 -1.11 -20.89 0.38
C ALA A 311 -1.97 -22.17 0.43
N HIS A 312 -3.06 -22.19 1.19
CA HIS A 312 -3.91 -23.38 1.27
C HIS A 312 -4.54 -23.70 -0.10
N PRO A 313 -4.28 -24.88 -0.69
CA PRO A 313 -4.59 -25.17 -2.10
C PRO A 313 -6.08 -25.15 -2.46
N TYR A 314 -6.99 -25.32 -1.49
CA TYR A 314 -8.41 -25.60 -1.73
C TYR A 314 -9.35 -24.48 -1.25
N LYS A 315 -8.81 -23.34 -0.78
CA LYS A 315 -9.61 -22.17 -0.41
C LYS A 315 -9.89 -21.34 -1.67
N ASN A 316 -10.99 -21.68 -2.35
CA ASN A 316 -11.48 -20.96 -3.52
C ASN A 316 -12.16 -19.62 -3.13
N PRO A 317 -12.31 -18.67 -4.07
CA PRO A 317 -13.07 -17.45 -3.83
C PRO A 317 -14.55 -17.76 -3.56
N THR A 318 -15.17 -16.95 -2.71
CA THR A 318 -16.62 -16.83 -2.64
C THR A 318 -17.14 -16.12 -3.89
N PHE A 319 -18.46 -16.22 -4.15
CA PHE A 319 -19.05 -15.47 -5.26
C PHE A 319 -18.95 -13.96 -5.02
N ASP A 320 -19.12 -13.51 -3.76
CA ASP A 320 -19.09 -12.10 -3.40
C ASP A 320 -17.68 -11.50 -3.60
N GLU A 321 -16.60 -12.23 -3.26
CA GLU A 321 -15.22 -11.83 -3.57
C GLU A 321 -14.98 -11.74 -5.09
N PHE A 322 -15.50 -12.69 -5.88
CA PHE A 322 -15.38 -12.64 -7.34
C PHE A 322 -16.16 -11.46 -7.94
N ALA A 323 -17.40 -11.22 -7.50
CA ALA A 323 -18.22 -10.13 -7.99
C ALA A 323 -17.65 -8.76 -7.60
N MET A 324 -17.10 -8.61 -6.39
CA MET A 324 -16.41 -7.38 -5.97
C MET A 324 -15.11 -7.16 -6.75
N TYR A 325 -14.34 -8.22 -7.04
CA TYR A 325 -13.20 -8.13 -7.95
C TYR A 325 -13.62 -7.68 -9.37
N MET A 326 -14.75 -8.17 -9.89
CA MET A 326 -15.30 -7.72 -11.18
C MET A 326 -15.80 -6.27 -11.15
N ALA A 327 -16.35 -5.80 -10.01
CA ALA A 327 -16.69 -4.38 -9.83
C ALA A 327 -15.44 -3.50 -9.88
N PHE A 328 -14.37 -3.88 -9.19
CA PHE A 328 -13.08 -3.17 -9.23
C PHE A 328 -12.41 -3.25 -10.62
N ALA A 329 -12.49 -4.39 -11.31
CA ALA A 329 -12.01 -4.50 -12.69
C ALA A 329 -12.79 -3.57 -13.64
N SER A 330 -14.09 -3.35 -13.40
CA SER A 330 -14.87 -2.35 -14.16
C SER A 330 -14.49 -0.91 -13.79
N SER A 331 -14.15 -0.61 -12.53
CA SER A 331 -13.79 0.75 -12.10
C SER A 331 -12.57 1.31 -12.82
N ALA A 332 -11.61 0.44 -13.16
CA ALA A 332 -10.36 0.81 -13.83
C ALA A 332 -10.55 1.48 -15.20
N ARG A 333 -11.73 1.39 -15.83
CA ARG A 333 -12.05 2.05 -17.11
C ARG A 333 -12.55 3.50 -16.95
N SER A 334 -12.82 3.95 -15.73
CA SER A 334 -13.35 5.28 -15.44
C SER A 334 -12.30 6.37 -15.66
N GLY A 335 -12.66 7.39 -16.45
CA GLY A 335 -11.93 8.65 -16.61
C GLY A 335 -12.44 9.82 -15.75
N ASP A 336 -13.19 9.54 -14.69
CA ASP A 336 -13.71 10.52 -13.73
C ASP A 336 -12.56 11.22 -12.97
N LEU A 337 -12.67 12.54 -12.78
CA LEU A 337 -11.62 13.36 -12.13
C LEU A 337 -11.57 13.22 -10.61
N SER A 338 -12.65 12.76 -9.97
CA SER A 338 -12.77 12.67 -8.51
C SER A 338 -12.43 11.29 -7.98
N ARG A 339 -12.99 10.22 -8.58
CA ARG A 339 -12.81 8.84 -8.09
C ARG A 339 -13.12 7.80 -9.16
N GLN A 340 -12.37 6.70 -9.19
CA GLN A 340 -12.74 5.52 -9.98
C GLN A 340 -13.68 4.61 -9.19
N VAL A 341 -14.91 4.48 -9.65
CA VAL A 341 -15.96 3.64 -9.06
C VAL A 341 -16.47 2.66 -10.12
N GLY A 342 -16.55 1.39 -9.74
CA GLY A 342 -17.15 0.33 -10.51
C GLY A 342 -18.17 -0.45 -9.70
N ALA A 343 -19.15 -1.00 -10.41
CA ALA A 343 -20.23 -1.81 -9.88
C ALA A 343 -20.54 -2.98 -10.83
N VAL A 344 -21.10 -4.07 -10.30
CA VAL A 344 -21.70 -5.16 -11.09
C VAL A 344 -23.04 -5.56 -10.50
N ILE A 345 -23.97 -5.99 -11.35
CA ILE A 345 -25.19 -6.66 -10.93
C ILE A 345 -25.01 -8.15 -11.20
N ALA A 346 -25.32 -8.98 -10.21
CA ALA A 346 -25.35 -10.42 -10.34
C ALA A 346 -26.73 -11.00 -10.00
N LYS A 347 -27.09 -12.11 -10.65
CA LYS A 347 -28.32 -12.87 -10.39
C LYS A 347 -28.00 -14.36 -10.54
N GLY A 348 -28.48 -15.20 -9.63
CA GLY A 348 -28.22 -16.64 -9.67
C GLY A 348 -26.73 -17.05 -9.68
N LYS A 349 -25.84 -16.26 -9.03
CA LYS A 349 -24.37 -16.39 -9.09
C LYS A 349 -23.78 -16.25 -10.50
N GLN A 350 -24.37 -15.40 -11.34
CA GLN A 350 -23.85 -14.98 -12.63
C GLN A 350 -23.81 -13.45 -12.69
N ILE A 351 -22.74 -12.87 -13.23
CA ILE A 351 -22.68 -11.42 -13.51
C ILE A 351 -23.56 -11.15 -14.74
N ILE A 352 -24.50 -10.22 -14.61
CA ILE A 352 -25.46 -9.89 -15.68
C ILE A 352 -25.29 -8.46 -16.22
N ALA A 353 -24.61 -7.58 -15.49
CA ALA A 353 -24.20 -6.26 -15.95
C ALA A 353 -22.97 -5.76 -15.20
N THR A 354 -22.24 -4.84 -15.82
CA THR A 354 -21.14 -4.09 -15.19
C THR A 354 -21.31 -2.59 -15.47
N GLY A 355 -20.94 -1.75 -14.51
CA GLY A 355 -21.00 -0.31 -14.60
C GLY A 355 -19.74 0.31 -14.02
N ALA A 356 -19.38 1.48 -14.54
CA ALA A 356 -18.35 2.34 -13.97
C ALA A 356 -18.83 3.78 -14.07
N ASN A 357 -18.37 4.65 -13.17
CA ASN A 357 -18.70 6.06 -13.24
C ASN A 357 -17.97 6.67 -14.43
N GLU A 358 -18.71 6.99 -15.50
CA GLU A 358 -18.16 7.53 -16.74
C GLU A 358 -19.19 8.42 -17.44
N VAL A 359 -18.74 9.34 -18.27
CA VAL A 359 -19.58 10.24 -19.08
C VAL A 359 -20.36 9.41 -20.12
N PRO A 360 -21.67 9.60 -20.29
CA PRO A 360 -22.46 8.92 -21.31
C PRO A 360 -22.20 9.52 -22.70
N ALA A 361 -22.37 8.68 -23.73
CA ALA A 361 -22.21 9.00 -25.14
C ALA A 361 -23.58 8.96 -25.84
N ALA A 362 -23.71 9.70 -26.94
CA ALA A 362 -24.92 9.68 -27.75
C ALA A 362 -25.18 8.26 -28.30
N GLY A 363 -26.40 7.72 -28.07
CA GLY A 363 -26.75 6.34 -28.40
C GLY A 363 -26.41 5.29 -27.33
N GLY A 364 -25.80 5.69 -26.20
CA GLY A 364 -25.34 4.78 -25.14
C GLY A 364 -23.86 4.37 -25.30
N GLY A 365 -23.24 3.87 -24.23
CA GLY A 365 -21.84 4.24 -23.93
C GLY A 365 -21.85 5.60 -23.20
N HIS A 366 -20.76 6.22 -22.72
CA HIS A 366 -19.39 5.77 -22.45
C HIS A 366 -18.44 5.69 -23.63
N TYR A 367 -17.59 6.73 -23.72
CA TYR A 367 -16.47 6.90 -24.63
C TYR A 367 -15.28 6.03 -24.24
N TRP A 368 -14.64 5.41 -25.22
CA TRP A 368 -13.41 4.63 -25.04
C TRP A 368 -12.21 5.37 -25.64
N ALA A 369 -11.01 4.94 -25.26
CA ALA A 369 -9.81 5.28 -26.01
C ALA A 369 -9.75 4.38 -27.27
N GLU A 370 -9.49 4.99 -28.41
CA GLU A 370 -9.47 4.31 -29.72
C GLU A 370 -8.05 4.36 -30.29
N ILE A 371 -7.70 3.35 -31.09
CA ILE A 371 -6.44 3.29 -31.81
C ILE A 371 -6.65 3.99 -33.16
N ASP A 372 -5.87 5.03 -33.42
CA ASP A 372 -5.77 5.62 -34.74
C ASP A 372 -5.10 4.62 -35.71
N ASN A 373 -5.80 4.23 -36.77
CA ASN A 373 -5.37 3.14 -37.65
C ASN A 373 -4.19 3.52 -38.58
N GLU A 374 -3.87 4.81 -38.72
CA GLU A 374 -2.77 5.28 -39.59
C GLU A 374 -1.47 5.47 -38.80
N THR A 375 -1.57 5.99 -37.58
CA THR A 375 -0.44 6.32 -36.70
C THR A 375 -0.15 5.27 -35.63
N GLY A 376 -1.16 4.48 -35.24
CA GLY A 376 -1.10 3.56 -34.09
C GLY A 376 -1.22 4.23 -32.73
N GLU A 377 -1.49 5.55 -32.67
CA GLU A 377 -1.67 6.26 -31.41
C GLU A 377 -2.99 5.88 -30.71
N VAL A 378 -2.95 5.73 -29.38
CA VAL A 378 -4.13 5.50 -28.55
C VAL A 378 -4.63 6.84 -28.02
N ASN A 379 -5.81 7.28 -28.46
CA ASN A 379 -6.36 8.59 -28.13
C ASN A 379 -7.80 8.48 -27.56
N ASP A 380 -8.10 9.23 -26.50
CA ASP A 380 -9.47 9.37 -26.00
C ASP A 380 -10.31 10.32 -26.87
N PHE A 381 -11.61 10.04 -26.95
CA PHE A 381 -12.55 10.91 -27.66
C PHE A 381 -12.51 12.36 -27.14
N LYS A 382 -12.25 13.31 -28.04
CA LYS A 382 -12.10 14.73 -27.73
C LYS A 382 -13.38 15.31 -27.10
N GLY A 383 -13.29 15.75 -25.85
CA GLY A 383 -14.41 16.27 -25.06
C GLY A 383 -15.37 15.19 -24.51
N GLY A 384 -15.07 13.91 -24.73
CA GLY A 384 -15.84 12.77 -24.22
C GLY A 384 -15.73 12.58 -22.71
N LYS A 385 -14.57 12.91 -22.12
CA LYS A 385 -14.29 12.80 -20.67
C LYS A 385 -13.98 14.18 -20.07
N ASP A 386 -13.97 14.33 -18.75
CA ASP A 386 -13.76 15.64 -18.11
C ASP A 386 -12.31 16.15 -18.25
N TYR A 387 -11.29 15.29 -18.10
CA TYR A 387 -9.90 15.71 -18.37
C TYR A 387 -9.66 16.11 -19.84
N THR A 388 -10.41 15.57 -20.80
CA THR A 388 -10.28 16.00 -22.22
C THR A 388 -10.92 17.36 -22.49
N ARG A 389 -11.72 17.89 -21.55
CA ARG A 389 -12.15 19.30 -21.49
C ARG A 389 -11.28 20.17 -20.58
N LYS A 390 -10.54 19.55 -19.64
CA LYS A 390 -9.73 20.17 -18.58
C LYS A 390 -10.56 20.92 -17.53
N GLU A 391 -11.81 20.52 -17.35
CA GLU A 391 -12.80 21.15 -16.50
C GLU A 391 -13.52 20.09 -15.66
N ASP A 392 -13.76 20.39 -14.38
CA ASP A 392 -14.73 19.66 -13.56
C ASP A 392 -16.01 20.52 -13.48
N PRO A 393 -17.07 20.17 -14.25
CA PRO A 393 -18.28 20.97 -14.31
C PRO A 393 -19.03 21.02 -12.96
N ASN A 394 -18.87 19.99 -12.11
CA ASN A 394 -19.51 19.98 -10.81
C ASN A 394 -18.83 20.96 -9.85
N THR A 395 -17.49 20.97 -9.81
CA THR A 395 -16.75 21.96 -9.03
C THR A 395 -16.96 23.39 -9.52
N ILE A 396 -17.09 23.59 -10.85
CA ILE A 396 -17.40 24.89 -11.46
C ILE A 396 -18.77 25.39 -11.01
N GLU A 397 -19.85 24.63 -11.23
CA GLU A 397 -21.22 25.04 -10.86
C GLU A 397 -21.36 25.29 -9.35
N GLN A 398 -20.75 24.46 -8.51
CA GLN A 398 -20.69 24.70 -7.06
C GLN A 398 -20.03 26.05 -6.71
N ASN A 399 -19.01 26.49 -7.47
CA ASN A 399 -18.39 27.79 -7.28
C ASN A 399 -19.29 28.92 -7.79
N GLU A 400 -19.97 28.74 -8.92
CA GLU A 400 -20.93 29.71 -9.46
C GLU A 400 -22.11 29.95 -8.51
N ILE A 401 -22.62 28.89 -7.86
CA ILE A 401 -23.60 28.99 -6.77
C ILE A 401 -23.05 29.84 -5.61
N ILE A 402 -21.79 29.65 -5.21
CA ILE A 402 -21.15 30.41 -4.13
C ILE A 402 -20.95 31.89 -4.52
N GLU A 403 -20.54 32.19 -5.76
CA GLU A 403 -20.38 33.57 -6.24
C GLU A 403 -21.71 34.29 -6.49
N SER A 404 -22.77 33.56 -6.87
CA SER A 404 -24.14 34.06 -6.92
C SER A 404 -24.66 34.44 -5.53
N LEU A 405 -24.41 33.58 -4.53
CA LEU A 405 -24.69 33.88 -3.11
C LEU A 405 -23.85 35.06 -2.61
N ARG A 406 -22.55 35.12 -2.94
CA ARG A 406 -21.67 36.26 -2.61
C ARG A 406 -22.24 37.57 -3.14
N SER A 407 -22.61 37.60 -4.41
CA SER A 407 -23.17 38.79 -5.08
C SER A 407 -24.47 39.24 -4.42
N SER A 408 -25.33 38.28 -4.07
CA SER A 408 -26.59 38.53 -3.35
C SER A 408 -26.35 39.12 -1.95
N ILE A 409 -25.42 38.54 -1.17
CA ILE A 409 -25.09 38.97 0.20
C ILE A 409 -24.42 40.34 0.19
N ASN A 410 -23.57 40.64 -0.79
CA ASN A 410 -22.93 41.95 -0.96
C ASN A 410 -23.92 43.09 -1.24
N SER A 411 -25.16 42.78 -1.67
CA SER A 411 -26.22 43.77 -1.85
C SER A 411 -26.93 44.18 -0.54
N ILE A 412 -26.65 43.49 0.57
CA ILE A 412 -27.28 43.74 1.87
C ILE A 412 -26.56 44.91 2.57
N GLU A 413 -27.33 45.93 2.95
CA GLU A 413 -26.81 47.09 3.68
C GLU A 413 -26.15 46.67 5.01
N GLY A 414 -24.96 47.20 5.28
CA GLY A 414 -24.19 46.89 6.49
C GLY A 414 -23.23 45.69 6.41
N ILE A 415 -23.13 45.01 5.26
CA ILE A 415 -22.09 43.99 5.02
C ILE A 415 -20.82 44.65 4.46
N ASP A 416 -19.68 44.48 5.14
CA ASP A 416 -18.37 44.84 4.62
C ASP A 416 -17.66 43.66 3.93
N THR A 417 -16.58 43.96 3.20
CA THR A 417 -15.81 42.97 2.43
C THR A 417 -15.19 41.88 3.30
N SER A 418 -14.74 42.20 4.53
CA SER A 418 -14.09 41.22 5.42
C SER A 418 -15.10 40.23 5.98
N LEU A 419 -16.30 40.71 6.35
CA LEU A 419 -17.41 39.86 6.75
C LEU A 419 -17.88 38.99 5.57
N LEU A 420 -17.99 39.57 4.37
CA LEU A 420 -18.36 38.83 3.15
C LEU A 420 -17.38 37.69 2.84
N ASP A 421 -16.07 37.96 2.85
CA ASP A 421 -15.05 36.93 2.60
C ASP A 421 -15.10 35.82 3.67
N SER A 422 -15.32 36.17 4.94
CA SER A 422 -15.52 35.19 6.03
C SER A 422 -16.78 34.31 5.83
N ILE A 423 -17.86 34.89 5.30
CA ILE A 423 -19.08 34.13 4.94
C ILE A 423 -18.80 33.21 3.74
N VAL A 424 -18.13 33.71 2.69
CA VAL A 424 -17.78 32.92 1.49
C VAL A 424 -16.88 31.73 1.86
N GLU A 425 -15.89 31.91 2.72
CA GLU A 425 -15.06 30.80 3.23
C GLU A 425 -15.87 29.77 4.01
N LYS A 426 -16.90 30.18 4.78
CA LYS A 426 -17.83 29.25 5.42
C LYS A 426 -18.73 28.52 4.40
N LEU A 427 -19.16 29.19 3.33
CA LEU A 427 -19.96 28.58 2.25
C LEU A 427 -19.16 27.54 1.45
N LYS A 428 -17.90 27.84 1.09
CA LYS A 428 -16.96 26.86 0.49
C LYS A 428 -16.73 25.65 1.39
N ASN A 429 -16.87 25.82 2.70
CA ASN A 429 -16.72 24.77 3.71
C ASN A 429 -18.05 24.08 4.11
N SER A 430 -19.17 24.45 3.48
CA SER A 430 -20.50 23.94 3.76
C SER A 430 -20.89 22.76 2.85
N ARG A 431 -22.11 22.23 3.05
CA ARG A 431 -22.68 21.14 2.22
C ARG A 431 -22.95 21.52 0.76
N ILE A 432 -22.74 22.77 0.35
CA ILE A 432 -22.76 23.15 -1.08
C ILE A 432 -21.70 22.33 -1.86
N LYS A 433 -20.56 22.01 -1.23
CA LYS A 433 -19.53 21.16 -1.81
C LYS A 433 -19.85 19.66 -1.83
N ASP A 434 -20.95 19.23 -1.20
CA ASP A 434 -21.43 17.84 -1.23
C ASP A 434 -22.40 17.58 -2.42
N ILE A 435 -22.78 18.61 -3.18
CA ILE A 435 -23.67 18.49 -4.36
C ILE A 435 -22.90 17.80 -5.50
N THR A 436 -23.54 16.83 -6.18
CA THR A 436 -22.90 15.99 -7.22
C THR A 436 -23.65 15.99 -8.56
N GLU A 437 -24.83 16.58 -8.58
CA GLU A 437 -25.83 16.54 -9.66
C GLU A 437 -25.39 17.27 -10.94
N PHE A 438 -24.34 18.10 -10.88
CA PHE A 438 -23.82 18.86 -12.02
C PHE A 438 -22.65 18.15 -12.73
N GLY A 439 -22.21 16.99 -12.22
CA GLY A 439 -21.25 16.14 -12.92
C GLY A 439 -21.85 15.54 -14.19
N ARG A 440 -21.05 15.46 -15.27
CA ARG A 440 -21.46 14.79 -16.52
C ARG A 440 -21.50 13.26 -16.41
N VAL A 441 -20.90 12.71 -15.36
CA VAL A 441 -20.67 11.29 -15.16
C VAL A 441 -21.93 10.59 -14.63
N VAL A 442 -22.35 9.51 -15.30
CA VAL A 442 -23.37 8.60 -14.76
C VAL A 442 -22.68 7.67 -13.76
N HIS A 443 -23.14 7.66 -12.50
CA HIS A 443 -22.59 6.82 -11.44
C HIS A 443 -22.65 5.32 -11.76
N ALA A 444 -21.66 4.56 -11.29
CA ALA A 444 -21.46 3.14 -11.64
C ALA A 444 -22.68 2.25 -11.37
N GLU A 445 -23.42 2.49 -10.29
CA GLU A 445 -24.60 1.73 -9.89
C GLU A 445 -25.77 1.97 -10.86
N MET A 446 -26.02 3.24 -11.20
CA MET A 446 -27.01 3.63 -12.22
C MET A 446 -26.62 3.03 -13.58
N GLN A 447 -25.33 3.07 -13.91
CA GLN A 447 -24.76 2.52 -15.15
C GLN A 447 -24.97 1.00 -15.27
N ALA A 448 -24.79 0.25 -14.20
CA ALA A 448 -25.04 -1.20 -14.19
C ALA A 448 -26.53 -1.51 -14.40
N VAL A 449 -27.44 -0.73 -13.79
CA VAL A 449 -28.89 -0.85 -14.03
C VAL A 449 -29.26 -0.49 -15.48
N LEU A 450 -28.69 0.58 -16.03
CA LEU A 450 -28.89 1.00 -17.42
C LEU A 450 -28.35 -0.02 -18.42
N SER A 451 -27.23 -0.69 -18.11
CA SER A 451 -26.72 -1.80 -18.92
C SER A 451 -27.70 -2.97 -18.98
N CYS A 452 -28.29 -3.35 -17.83
CA CYS A 452 -29.38 -4.33 -17.81
C CYS A 452 -30.57 -3.89 -18.67
N ALA A 453 -31.02 -2.63 -18.55
CA ALA A 453 -32.14 -2.11 -19.33
C ALA A 453 -31.87 -2.07 -20.84
N LYS A 454 -30.66 -1.65 -21.25
CA LYS A 454 -30.24 -1.57 -22.66
C LYS A 454 -30.22 -2.94 -23.33
N GLU A 455 -29.70 -3.95 -22.66
CA GLU A 455 -29.57 -5.32 -23.20
C GLU A 455 -30.84 -6.18 -22.98
N GLY A 456 -31.92 -5.61 -22.42
CA GLY A 456 -33.18 -6.32 -22.15
C GLY A 456 -33.11 -7.35 -21.02
N ILE A 457 -32.13 -7.23 -20.11
CA ILE A 457 -31.87 -8.18 -19.02
C ILE A 457 -32.52 -7.67 -17.73
N SER A 458 -33.43 -8.46 -17.12
CA SER A 458 -34.06 -8.10 -15.84
C SER A 458 -33.09 -8.23 -14.66
N CYS A 459 -32.74 -7.08 -14.07
CA CYS A 459 -31.97 -6.97 -12.81
C CYS A 459 -32.81 -7.20 -11.54
N GLN A 460 -34.14 -7.33 -11.64
CA GLN A 460 -35.02 -7.57 -10.50
C GLN A 460 -34.62 -8.84 -9.74
N GLY A 461 -34.59 -8.81 -8.40
CA GLY A 461 -34.08 -9.91 -7.57
C GLY A 461 -32.55 -10.08 -7.65
N GLY A 462 -31.84 -9.07 -8.16
CA GLY A 462 -30.39 -9.05 -8.32
C GLY A 462 -29.67 -8.59 -7.04
N THR A 463 -28.37 -8.88 -6.99
CA THR A 463 -27.43 -8.28 -6.03
C THR A 463 -26.50 -7.32 -6.76
N LEU A 464 -26.45 -6.06 -6.32
CA LEU A 464 -25.40 -5.11 -6.73
C LEU A 464 -24.15 -5.31 -5.86
N TYR A 465 -22.97 -5.25 -6.47
CA TYR A 465 -21.68 -5.12 -5.80
C TYR A 465 -21.07 -3.81 -6.26
N CYS A 466 -20.68 -2.92 -5.34
CA CYS A 466 -20.10 -1.62 -5.66
C CYS A 466 -18.81 -1.38 -4.88
N THR A 467 -17.83 -0.75 -5.53
CA THR A 467 -16.55 -0.35 -4.91
C THR A 467 -16.67 0.83 -3.95
N THR A 468 -17.86 1.40 -3.77
CA THR A 468 -18.16 2.48 -2.81
C THR A 468 -19.59 2.32 -2.26
N PHE A 469 -19.91 2.98 -1.14
CA PHE A 469 -21.30 3.07 -0.69
C PHE A 469 -22.16 3.88 -1.70
N PRO A 470 -23.31 3.37 -2.17
CA PRO A 470 -24.15 4.10 -3.12
C PRO A 470 -24.75 5.39 -2.54
N CYS A 471 -24.58 6.50 -3.26
CA CYS A 471 -25.21 7.76 -2.85
C CYS A 471 -26.74 7.65 -2.87
N HIS A 472 -27.44 8.54 -2.17
CA HIS A 472 -28.91 8.50 -2.06
C HIS A 472 -29.60 8.60 -3.43
N ASN A 473 -28.97 9.29 -4.40
CA ASN A 473 -29.42 9.30 -5.79
C ASN A 473 -29.25 7.94 -6.49
N CYS A 474 -28.22 7.15 -6.19
CA CYS A 474 -28.11 5.77 -6.69
C CYS A 474 -29.12 4.84 -5.99
N ALA A 475 -29.26 4.96 -4.66
CA ALA A 475 -30.14 4.11 -3.85
C ALA A 475 -31.58 4.07 -4.37
N LYS A 476 -32.20 5.22 -4.66
CA LYS A 476 -33.56 5.28 -5.21
C LYS A 476 -33.72 4.54 -6.55
N HIS A 477 -32.68 4.51 -7.40
CA HIS A 477 -32.70 3.76 -8.65
C HIS A 477 -32.55 2.25 -8.43
N LEU A 478 -31.74 1.83 -7.45
CA LEU A 478 -31.60 0.42 -7.08
C LEU A 478 -32.90 -0.15 -6.52
N LEU A 479 -33.59 0.62 -5.66
CA LEU A 479 -34.93 0.31 -5.17
C LEU A 479 -35.94 0.19 -6.32
N ALA A 480 -36.01 1.19 -7.20
CA ALA A 480 -36.94 1.20 -8.34
C ALA A 480 -36.66 0.09 -9.37
N ALA A 481 -35.41 -0.35 -9.50
CA ALA A 481 -35.02 -1.48 -10.34
C ALA A 481 -35.33 -2.86 -9.71
N GLY A 482 -35.71 -2.91 -8.44
CA GLY A 482 -35.98 -4.15 -7.72
C GLY A 482 -34.72 -4.95 -7.39
N ILE A 483 -33.62 -4.29 -7.02
CA ILE A 483 -32.42 -4.93 -6.46
C ILE A 483 -32.71 -5.34 -5.01
N ASP A 484 -32.47 -6.61 -4.65
CA ASP A 484 -32.76 -7.14 -3.30
C ASP A 484 -31.60 -6.93 -2.31
N ARG A 485 -30.37 -6.81 -2.82
CA ARG A 485 -29.14 -6.77 -2.02
C ARG A 485 -28.07 -5.88 -2.65
N VAL A 486 -27.33 -5.16 -1.83
CA VAL A 486 -26.26 -4.25 -2.21
C VAL A 486 -25.06 -4.55 -1.32
N ILE A 487 -23.92 -4.91 -1.91
CA ILE A 487 -22.65 -5.06 -1.20
C ILE A 487 -21.71 -3.92 -1.57
N TYR A 488 -21.10 -3.27 -0.58
CA TYR A 488 -20.23 -2.11 -0.80
C TYR A 488 -18.91 -2.18 -0.03
N VAL A 489 -17.88 -1.48 -0.53
CA VAL A 489 -16.64 -1.22 0.22
C VAL A 489 -16.69 0.23 0.71
N GLU A 490 -16.81 0.46 2.02
CA GLU A 490 -16.77 1.81 2.65
C GLU A 490 -16.74 1.64 4.19
N PRO A 491 -15.90 2.37 4.96
CA PRO A 491 -15.98 2.42 6.43
C PRO A 491 -16.92 3.52 6.98
N TYR A 492 -17.29 4.49 6.14
CA TYR A 492 -18.09 5.65 6.50
C TYR A 492 -19.18 5.96 5.46
N ASP A 493 -20.40 5.50 5.74
CA ASP A 493 -21.55 5.73 4.87
C ASP A 493 -22.00 7.21 4.94
N LYS A 494 -21.41 8.09 4.11
CA LYS A 494 -21.80 9.52 3.96
C LYS A 494 -23.21 9.72 3.37
N SER A 495 -23.81 8.65 2.84
CA SER A 495 -25.06 8.70 2.07
C SER A 495 -26.30 8.89 2.94
N LYS A 496 -27.30 9.59 2.40
CA LYS A 496 -28.65 9.72 2.97
C LYS A 496 -29.59 8.57 2.63
N ALA A 497 -29.08 7.48 2.04
CA ALA A 497 -29.89 6.31 1.68
C ALA A 497 -30.71 5.75 2.84
N PHE A 498 -30.09 5.47 4.00
CA PHE A 498 -30.80 4.99 5.19
C PHE A 498 -31.75 6.04 5.80
N ASP A 499 -31.39 7.33 5.74
CA ASP A 499 -32.21 8.42 6.27
C ASP A 499 -33.47 8.68 5.42
N PHE A 500 -33.38 8.51 4.09
CA PHE A 500 -34.46 8.79 3.13
C PHE A 500 -35.29 7.57 2.73
N HIS A 501 -34.78 6.36 2.96
CA HIS A 501 -35.40 5.10 2.57
C HIS A 501 -35.39 4.05 3.70
N SER A 502 -35.53 4.51 4.96
CA SER A 502 -35.58 3.66 6.16
C SER A 502 -36.67 2.58 6.13
N GLU A 503 -37.72 2.82 5.33
CA GLU A 503 -38.86 1.94 5.09
C GLU A 503 -38.60 0.88 4.00
N ALA A 504 -37.49 0.98 3.28
CA ALA A 504 -37.15 0.12 2.14
C ALA A 504 -35.72 -0.48 2.20
N ILE A 505 -34.82 0.06 3.03
CA ILE A 505 -33.41 -0.34 3.14
C ILE A 505 -33.09 -0.76 4.58
N THR A 506 -32.27 -1.81 4.75
CA THR A 506 -31.71 -2.22 6.05
C THR A 506 -30.22 -2.56 5.94
N ASN A 507 -29.49 -2.43 7.05
CA ASN A 507 -28.14 -2.98 7.22
C ASN A 507 -28.05 -4.09 8.30
N GLU A 508 -29.19 -4.53 8.85
CA GLU A 508 -29.22 -5.59 9.88
C GLU A 508 -29.14 -7.02 9.30
N GLY A 509 -28.80 -7.16 8.01
CA GLY A 509 -28.68 -8.41 7.27
C GLY A 509 -29.93 -8.76 6.46
N ASN A 510 -29.98 -10.00 5.97
CA ASN A 510 -31.05 -10.50 5.09
C ASN A 510 -32.46 -10.24 5.65
N SER A 511 -33.20 -9.34 5.01
CA SER A 511 -34.63 -9.13 5.18
C SER A 511 -35.39 -9.72 3.99
N SER A 512 -36.59 -10.23 4.22
CA SER A 512 -37.48 -10.70 3.15
C SER A 512 -38.35 -9.58 2.55
N SER A 513 -38.27 -8.35 3.09
CA SER A 513 -39.11 -7.22 2.69
C SER A 513 -38.37 -5.89 2.52
N LEU A 514 -37.07 -5.83 2.84
CA LEU A 514 -36.23 -4.65 2.73
C LEU A 514 -34.96 -5.02 1.96
N VAL A 515 -34.44 -4.07 1.18
CA VAL A 515 -33.19 -4.23 0.45
C VAL A 515 -32.00 -4.19 1.42
N SER A 516 -31.21 -5.26 1.43
CA SER A 516 -30.06 -5.39 2.35
C SER A 516 -28.86 -4.62 1.80
N PHE A 517 -28.33 -3.66 2.57
CA PHE A 517 -27.08 -2.95 2.29
C PHE A 517 -26.01 -3.48 3.24
N GLU A 518 -25.02 -4.17 2.69
CA GLU A 518 -24.02 -4.95 3.43
C GLU A 518 -22.59 -4.47 3.13
N PRO A 519 -21.72 -4.31 4.14
CA PRO A 519 -20.29 -4.11 3.92
C PRO A 519 -19.67 -5.38 3.33
N PHE A 520 -18.76 -5.22 2.39
CA PHE A 520 -17.99 -6.31 1.79
C PHE A 520 -17.09 -7.00 2.81
N ILE A 521 -16.99 -8.33 2.72
CA ILE A 521 -16.16 -9.18 3.58
C ILE A 521 -15.40 -10.16 2.68
N GLY A 522 -14.09 -10.29 2.91
CA GLY A 522 -13.22 -11.20 2.17
C GLY A 522 -12.06 -10.49 1.47
N VAL A 523 -11.47 -11.18 0.50
CA VAL A 523 -10.29 -10.72 -0.25
C VAL A 523 -10.59 -9.45 -1.06
N GLY A 524 -9.80 -8.40 -0.83
CA GLY A 524 -9.80 -7.18 -1.61
C GLY A 524 -9.25 -7.39 -3.03
N ALA A 525 -9.69 -6.55 -3.98
CA ALA A 525 -9.36 -6.72 -5.40
C ALA A 525 -7.84 -6.73 -5.67
N SER A 526 -7.06 -5.97 -4.89
CA SER A 526 -5.58 -5.94 -4.95
C SER A 526 -4.94 -7.32 -4.81
N ARG A 527 -5.56 -8.23 -4.03
CA ARG A 527 -5.02 -9.57 -3.74
C ARG A 527 -5.85 -10.72 -4.31
N PHE A 528 -6.88 -10.44 -5.12
CA PHE A 528 -7.74 -11.49 -5.66
C PHE A 528 -6.94 -12.51 -6.50
N LEU A 529 -6.12 -12.04 -7.42
CA LEU A 529 -5.21 -12.91 -8.19
C LEU A 529 -4.08 -13.48 -7.31
N ASP A 530 -3.56 -12.69 -6.38
CA ASP A 530 -2.56 -13.12 -5.39
C ASP A 530 -3.02 -14.27 -4.50
N PHE A 531 -4.31 -14.47 -4.28
CA PHE A 531 -4.83 -15.58 -3.46
C PHE A 531 -5.56 -16.68 -4.24
N PHE A 532 -6.11 -16.40 -5.43
CA PHE A 532 -6.91 -17.39 -6.16
C PHE A 532 -6.31 -17.85 -7.51
N SER A 533 -5.30 -17.15 -8.05
CA SER A 533 -4.59 -17.62 -9.23
C SER A 533 -3.65 -18.79 -8.93
N MET A 534 -3.36 -19.62 -9.92
CA MET A 534 -2.34 -20.68 -9.82
C MET A 534 -0.94 -20.22 -10.27
N ARG A 535 -0.85 -19.09 -10.99
CA ARG A 535 0.40 -18.60 -11.64
C ARG A 535 0.53 -17.08 -11.75
N PHE A 536 -0.56 -16.33 -11.73
CA PHE A 536 -0.62 -14.88 -12.01
C PHE A 536 -0.71 -14.02 -10.76
N GLY A 537 -0.37 -14.57 -9.59
CA GLY A 537 -0.31 -13.83 -8.33
C GLY A 537 1.13 -13.63 -7.90
N ALA A 538 1.39 -12.66 -7.03
CA ALA A 538 2.67 -12.50 -6.36
C ALA A 538 3.03 -13.76 -5.54
N GLY A 539 4.30 -14.13 -5.55
CA GLY A 539 4.85 -15.20 -4.73
C GLY A 539 4.84 -16.59 -5.37
N THR A 540 4.77 -17.63 -4.54
CA THR A 540 5.00 -19.03 -4.94
C THR A 540 3.80 -19.63 -5.66
N LYS A 541 4.10 -20.52 -6.61
CA LYS A 541 3.10 -21.21 -7.44
C LYS A 541 2.26 -22.17 -6.58
N LEU A 542 0.96 -21.93 -6.49
CA LEU A 542 0.04 -22.81 -5.77
C LEU A 542 0.04 -24.23 -6.38
N LYS A 543 0.37 -25.25 -5.58
CA LYS A 543 0.36 -26.66 -6.00
C LYS A 543 -0.85 -27.38 -5.42
N ARG A 544 -1.76 -27.83 -6.28
CA ARG A 544 -3.03 -28.52 -5.90
C ARG A 544 -2.99 -30.04 -6.00
N LYS A 545 -2.02 -30.60 -6.72
CA LYS A 545 -1.86 -32.05 -6.91
C LYS A 545 -0.40 -32.46 -6.98
N ASN A 546 -0.13 -33.71 -6.62
CA ASN A 546 1.16 -34.38 -6.80
C ASN A 546 1.31 -34.92 -8.22
N SER A 547 2.49 -35.44 -8.55
CA SER A 547 2.83 -35.99 -9.87
C SER A 547 2.05 -37.27 -10.20
N ASP A 548 1.68 -38.05 -9.18
CA ASP A 548 0.83 -39.24 -9.25
C ASP A 548 -0.66 -38.93 -9.46
N GLY A 549 -1.05 -37.64 -9.42
CA GLY A 549 -2.44 -37.19 -9.53
C GLY A 549 -3.20 -37.05 -8.21
N THR A 550 -2.61 -37.44 -7.07
CA THR A 550 -3.22 -37.27 -5.74
C THR A 550 -3.28 -35.79 -5.34
N THR A 551 -4.16 -35.45 -4.41
CA THR A 551 -4.24 -34.12 -3.79
C THR A 551 -3.00 -33.83 -2.94
N VAL A 552 -2.56 -32.57 -2.95
CA VAL A 552 -1.55 -32.09 -1.98
C VAL A 552 -2.20 -31.99 -0.62
N ASP A 553 -1.67 -32.71 0.36
CA ASP A 553 -2.04 -32.51 1.75
C ASP A 553 -1.46 -31.17 2.26
N TRP A 554 -2.27 -30.42 3.01
CA TRP A 554 -1.89 -29.12 3.57
C TRP A 554 -2.05 -29.20 5.08
N GLN A 555 -0.93 -29.08 5.80
CA GLN A 555 -0.88 -29.08 7.25
C GLN A 555 -0.44 -27.71 7.74
N LYS A 556 -1.06 -27.24 8.82
CA LYS A 556 -0.92 -25.86 9.31
C LYS A 556 0.51 -25.58 9.78
N GLU A 557 1.15 -26.59 10.36
CA GLU A 557 2.46 -26.59 10.99
C GLU A 557 3.60 -26.48 9.95
N THR A 558 3.37 -27.01 8.75
CA THR A 558 4.34 -27.02 7.63
C THR A 558 3.97 -26.04 6.52
N ALA A 559 2.89 -25.27 6.68
CA ALA A 559 2.41 -24.34 5.67
C ALA A 559 3.43 -23.23 5.40
N LYS A 560 3.69 -22.97 4.11
CA LYS A 560 4.55 -21.88 3.64
C LYS A 560 3.71 -20.65 3.29
N LEU A 561 4.26 -19.47 3.51
CA LEU A 561 3.65 -18.25 3.00
C LEU A 561 3.64 -18.26 1.47
N ARG A 562 2.55 -17.74 0.93
CA ARG A 562 2.36 -17.56 -0.49
C ARG A 562 3.29 -16.48 -1.03
N VAL A 563 3.30 -15.31 -0.39
CA VAL A 563 4.26 -14.25 -0.67
C VAL A 563 5.34 -14.30 0.40
N VAL A 564 6.59 -14.51 -0.03
CA VAL A 564 7.75 -14.53 0.84
C VAL A 564 8.34 -13.12 0.89
N LEU A 565 8.42 -12.56 2.09
CA LEU A 565 9.30 -11.42 2.39
C LEU A 565 10.71 -11.98 2.69
N LEU A 566 11.69 -11.56 1.88
CA LEU A 566 13.11 -11.89 2.05
C LEU A 566 13.85 -10.71 2.72
N PRO A 567 14.86 -10.98 3.56
CA PRO A 567 15.72 -9.95 4.14
C PRO A 567 16.84 -9.48 3.19
N GLU A 568 16.93 -10.06 2.00
CA GLU A 568 17.99 -9.81 1.01
C GLU A 568 17.41 -9.16 -0.27
N SER A 569 18.21 -8.31 -0.90
CA SER A 569 17.86 -7.58 -2.12
C SER A 569 17.91 -8.45 -3.38
N TYR A 570 17.33 -7.97 -4.48
CA TYR A 570 17.40 -8.69 -5.77
C TYR A 570 18.83 -8.88 -6.27
N LEU A 571 19.77 -8.02 -5.89
CA LEU A 571 21.20 -8.13 -6.22
C LEU A 571 21.89 -9.29 -5.48
N GLU A 572 21.48 -9.57 -4.25
CA GLU A 572 21.97 -10.70 -3.46
C GLU A 572 21.37 -12.03 -3.93
N ILE A 573 20.10 -11.99 -4.37
CA ILE A 573 19.43 -13.12 -5.05
C ILE A 573 20.13 -13.41 -6.40
N GLU A 574 20.42 -12.38 -7.20
CA GLU A 574 21.15 -12.51 -8.48
C GLU A 574 22.54 -13.14 -8.27
N LYS A 575 23.30 -12.63 -7.29
CA LYS A 575 24.61 -13.20 -6.92
C LYS A 575 24.50 -14.65 -6.49
N SER A 576 23.48 -14.99 -5.71
CA SER A 576 23.21 -16.37 -5.26
C SER A 576 22.85 -17.29 -6.43
N ALA A 577 22.06 -16.81 -7.40
CA ALA A 577 21.75 -17.55 -8.62
C ALA A 577 23.02 -17.80 -9.47
N GLY A 578 23.91 -16.81 -9.58
CA GLY A 578 25.23 -16.96 -10.20
C GLY A 578 26.07 -18.06 -9.55
N GLN A 579 26.15 -18.08 -8.21
CA GLN A 579 26.87 -19.11 -7.46
C GLN A 579 26.28 -20.52 -7.65
N ILE A 580 24.96 -20.64 -7.72
CA ILE A 580 24.28 -21.92 -8.04
C ILE A 580 24.67 -22.38 -9.44
N PHE A 581 24.65 -21.49 -10.44
CA PHE A 581 25.04 -21.79 -11.82
C PHE A 581 26.51 -22.22 -11.93
N GLU A 582 27.44 -21.44 -11.37
CA GLU A 582 28.88 -21.75 -11.38
C GLU A 582 29.15 -23.13 -10.77
N LYS A 583 28.54 -23.43 -9.61
CA LYS A 583 28.66 -24.73 -8.95
C LYS A 583 28.08 -25.88 -9.78
N ALA A 584 26.98 -25.65 -10.51
CA ALA A 584 26.31 -26.69 -11.30
C ALA A 584 26.96 -26.95 -12.68
N VAL A 585 27.60 -25.94 -13.28
CA VAL A 585 28.06 -25.98 -14.68
C VAL A 585 29.60 -25.92 -14.81
N ILE A 586 30.28 -25.21 -13.91
CA ILE A 586 31.75 -24.99 -13.96
C ILE A 586 32.47 -25.82 -12.89
N GLY A 587 31.77 -26.24 -11.83
CA GLY A 587 32.33 -26.95 -10.67
C GLY A 587 32.66 -28.44 -10.86
N ASN A 588 32.92 -28.93 -12.08
CA ASN A 588 33.35 -30.30 -12.40
C ASN A 588 34.68 -30.30 -13.17
#